data_AF-A0A920AUV9-F1
#
_entry.id   AF-A0A920AUV9-F1
#
_cell.length_a   1.000
_cell.length_b   1.000
_cell.length_c   1.000
_cell.angle_alpha   90.00
_cell.angle_beta   90.00
_cell.angle_gamma   90.00
#
_symmetry.space_group_name_H-M   'P 1'
#
loop_
_entity.id
_entity.type
_entity.pdbx_description
1 polymer ?
#
loop_
_entity_poly.entity_id
_entity_poly.type
_entity_poly.pdbx_seq_one_letter_code
_entity_poly.pdbx_strand_id
1 'polypeptide(L)'
;MKVLLSPAKSLDFKSQLPTEKNSFLCFEKEAEYLNSILKRKSPKDLSDLMGVSSKIADLNYERNHNWSLPFTKKNARQAVYAFSGDVYRGLDAYSIDTMIRLILCKVLLELFLDFMVLLSHLI
;
A
#
# COMPACT_ATOMS: atom_id res chain seq x y z
N MET A 1 -18.35 11.22 11.98
CA MET A 1 -18.50 10.22 10.91
C MET A 1 -17.16 9.55 10.64
N LYS A 2 -17.11 8.23 10.40
CA LYS A 2 -15.89 7.51 9.97
C LYS A 2 -16.21 6.81 8.65
N VAL A 3 -15.29 6.88 7.69
CA VAL A 3 -15.43 6.24 6.37
C VAL A 3 -14.33 5.19 6.23
N LEU A 4 -14.68 4.02 5.71
CA LEU A 4 -13.76 2.94 5.42
C LEU A 4 -13.64 2.79 3.89
N LEU A 5 -12.41 2.82 3.39
CA LEU A 5 -12.12 2.62 1.97
C LEU A 5 -11.27 1.36 1.81
N SER A 6 -11.63 0.52 0.85
CA SER A 6 -10.76 -0.55 0.41
C SER A 6 -9.54 0.03 -0.32
N PRO A 7 -8.34 -0.52 -0.12
CA PRO A 7 -7.16 -0.13 -0.88
C PRO A 7 -7.30 -0.50 -2.36
N ALA A 8 -6.52 0.16 -3.21
CA ALA A 8 -6.48 -0.10 -4.64
C ALA A 8 -5.28 -0.97 -5.04
N LYS A 9 -5.43 -1.74 -6.14
CA LYS A 9 -4.34 -2.55 -6.71
C LYS A 9 -3.26 -1.69 -7.38
N SER A 10 -3.65 -0.56 -7.97
CA SER A 10 -2.73 0.33 -8.66
C SER A 10 -2.20 1.40 -7.72
N LEU A 11 -0.93 1.73 -7.90
CA LEU A 11 -0.22 2.70 -7.07
C LEU A 11 0.39 3.79 -7.94
N ASP A 12 0.36 5.01 -7.43
CA ASP A 12 1.04 6.18 -7.97
C ASP A 12 2.12 6.63 -6.98
N PHE A 13 3.36 6.59 -7.44
CA PHE A 13 4.53 7.09 -6.70
C PHE A 13 5.18 8.31 -7.38
N LYS A 14 4.58 8.82 -8.46
CA LYS A 14 5.18 9.85 -9.33
C LYS A 14 4.54 11.22 -9.16
N SER A 15 3.22 11.29 -8.96
CA SER A 15 2.53 12.60 -8.89
C SER A 15 3.05 13.47 -7.76
N GLN A 16 3.20 14.77 -8.00
CA GLN A 16 3.64 15.69 -6.97
C GLN A 16 2.70 15.65 -5.76
N LEU A 17 3.23 15.70 -4.54
CA LEU A 17 2.41 15.69 -3.33
C LEU A 17 2.02 17.12 -2.94
N PRO A 18 0.74 17.38 -2.58
CA PRO A 18 0.29 18.71 -2.19
C PRO A 18 0.71 19.07 -0.75
N THR A 19 1.30 18.14 -0.01
CA THR A 19 1.74 18.35 1.36
C THR A 19 2.90 17.42 1.73
N GLU A 20 3.75 17.91 2.63
CA GLU A 20 4.81 17.12 3.24
C GLU A 20 4.39 16.45 4.55
N LYS A 21 3.20 16.79 5.09
CA LYS A 21 2.70 16.23 6.34
C LYS A 21 2.42 14.73 6.15
N ASN A 22 2.84 13.92 7.12
CA ASN A 22 2.61 12.49 7.16
C ASN A 22 2.17 12.04 8.56
N SER A 23 1.72 10.79 8.66
CA SER A 23 1.38 10.13 9.91
C SER A 23 2.29 8.92 10.14
N PHE A 24 2.28 8.42 11.37
CA PHE A 24 3.03 7.22 11.75
C PHE A 24 2.28 5.93 11.40
N LEU A 25 3.03 4.86 11.15
CA LEU A 25 2.47 3.54 10.91
C LEU A 25 1.94 2.95 12.23
N CYS A 26 0.68 2.50 12.25
CA CYS A 26 0.08 1.95 13.47
C CYS A 26 0.50 0.50 13.76
N PHE A 27 0.93 -0.24 12.73
CA PHE A 27 1.22 -1.68 12.79
C PHE A 27 2.61 -1.98 12.21
N GLU A 28 3.61 -1.23 12.66
CA GLU A 28 5.00 -1.33 12.15
C GLU A 28 5.61 -2.72 12.38
N LYS A 29 5.37 -3.31 13.55
CA LYS A 29 5.95 -4.63 13.91
C LYS A 29 5.31 -5.75 13.10
N GLU A 30 4.00 -5.71 12.94
CA GLU A 30 3.25 -6.69 12.15
C GLU A 30 3.63 -6.57 10.67
N ALA A 31 3.80 -5.34 10.19
CA ALA A 31 4.29 -5.04 8.86
C ALA A 31 5.68 -5.64 8.62
N GLU A 32 6.64 -5.37 9.50
CA GLU A 32 7.99 -5.92 9.41
C GLU A 32 7.99 -7.45 9.44
N TYR A 33 7.23 -8.05 10.37
CA TYR A 33 7.13 -9.49 10.51
C TYR A 33 6.62 -10.18 9.24
N LEU A 34 5.50 -9.71 8.70
CA LEU A 34 4.91 -10.27 7.48
C LEU A 34 5.83 -10.08 6.27
N ASN A 35 6.47 -8.91 6.13
CA ASN A 35 7.41 -8.68 5.03
C ASN A 35 8.63 -9.60 5.14
N SER A 36 9.09 -9.91 6.36
CA SER A 36 10.15 -10.90 6.56
C SER A 36 9.78 -12.28 5.99
N ILE A 37 8.50 -12.67 6.07
CA ILE A 37 7.99 -13.94 5.52
C ILE A 37 7.92 -13.85 4.00
N LEU A 38 7.39 -12.75 3.46
CA LEU A 38 7.19 -12.55 2.03
C LEU A 38 8.52 -12.42 1.26
N LYS A 39 9.53 -11.76 1.85
CA LYS A 39 10.91 -11.69 1.30
C LYS A 39 11.54 -13.06 1.05
N ARG A 40 11.14 -14.10 1.79
CA ARG A 40 11.69 -15.46 1.63
C ARG A 40 11.01 -16.28 0.53
N LYS A 41 9.92 -15.77 -0.07
CA LYS A 41 9.17 -16.46 -1.12
C LYS A 41 9.76 -16.14 -2.49
N SER A 42 9.84 -17.14 -3.36
CA SER A 42 10.20 -16.91 -4.76
C SER A 42 9.06 -16.18 -5.50
N PRO A 43 9.31 -15.54 -6.64
CA PRO A 43 8.23 -14.99 -7.46
C PRO A 43 7.18 -16.02 -7.84
N LYS A 44 7.57 -17.29 -8.05
CA LYS A 44 6.60 -18.37 -8.31
C LYS A 44 5.70 -18.63 -7.10
N ASP A 45 6.29 -18.77 -5.91
CA ASP A 45 5.51 -18.96 -4.67
C ASP A 45 4.59 -17.77 -4.40
N LEU A 46 5.03 -16.55 -4.71
CA LEU A 46 4.20 -15.36 -4.62
C LEU A 46 3.05 -15.43 -5.62
N SER A 47 3.30 -15.79 -6.88
CA SER A 47 2.29 -15.96 -7.93
C SER A 47 1.17 -16.91 -7.48
N ASP A 48 1.55 -18.08 -6.96
CA ASP A 48 0.64 -19.13 -6.50
C ASP A 48 -0.12 -18.71 -5.23
N LEU A 49 0.57 -18.10 -4.26
CA LEU A 49 -0.04 -17.61 -3.02
C LEU A 49 -1.06 -16.50 -3.25
N MET A 50 -0.77 -15.63 -4.22
CA MET A 50 -1.53 -14.41 -4.50
C MET A 50 -2.56 -14.60 -5.62
N GLY A 51 -2.48 -15.66 -6.41
CA GLY A 51 -3.32 -15.83 -7.61
C GLY A 51 -3.10 -14.72 -8.64
N VAL A 52 -1.86 -14.25 -8.79
CA VAL A 52 -1.48 -13.18 -9.74
C VAL A 52 -0.60 -13.70 -10.86
N SER A 53 -0.55 -12.98 -11.98
CA SER A 53 0.39 -13.28 -13.07
C SER A 53 1.85 -13.19 -12.60
N SER A 54 2.74 -13.94 -13.26
CA SER A 54 4.19 -13.88 -13.04
C SER A 54 4.75 -12.46 -12.99
N LYS A 55 4.34 -11.59 -13.93
CA LYS A 55 4.75 -10.18 -13.98
C LYS A 55 4.44 -9.41 -12.70
N ILE A 56 3.29 -9.67 -12.08
CA ILE A 56 2.89 -9.01 -10.82
C ILE A 56 3.62 -9.66 -9.64
N ALA A 57 3.85 -10.98 -9.70
CA ALA A 57 4.61 -11.67 -8.68
C ALA A 57 6.07 -11.21 -8.64
N ASP A 58 6.73 -11.03 -9.79
CA ASP A 58 8.07 -10.45 -9.90
C ASP A 58 8.10 -9.03 -9.33
N LEU A 59 7.10 -8.21 -9.65
CA LEU A 59 6.97 -6.86 -9.10
C LEU A 59 6.83 -6.88 -7.57
N ASN A 60 6.02 -7.78 -7.02
CA ASN A 60 5.83 -7.91 -5.57
C ASN A 60 7.05 -8.50 -4.88
N TYR A 61 7.80 -9.40 -5.53
CA TYR A 61 9.08 -9.87 -5.05
C TYR A 61 10.06 -8.71 -4.84
N GLU A 62 10.21 -7.85 -5.86
CA GLU A 62 11.06 -6.66 -5.80
C GLU A 62 10.59 -5.66 -4.74
N ARG A 63 9.27 -5.42 -4.63
CA ARG A 63 8.71 -4.55 -3.59
C ARG A 63 9.03 -5.05 -2.20
N ASN A 64 8.81 -6.34 -1.95
CA ASN A 64 9.11 -6.95 -0.67
C ASN A 64 10.59 -6.81 -0.35
N HIS A 65 11.50 -7.04 -1.31
CA HIS A 65 12.94 -6.86 -1.11
C HIS A 65 13.35 -5.41 -0.82
N ASN A 66 12.78 -4.45 -1.55
CA ASN A 66 13.08 -3.02 -1.39
C ASN A 66 12.42 -2.39 -0.14
N TRP A 67 11.40 -3.06 0.42
CA TRP A 67 10.76 -2.61 1.65
C TRP A 67 11.76 -2.59 2.81
N SER A 68 11.84 -1.43 3.46
CA SER A 68 12.79 -1.18 4.54
C SER A 68 12.30 -0.08 5.47
N LEU A 69 12.64 -0.24 6.76
CA LEU A 69 12.52 0.79 7.77
C LEU A 69 13.88 1.47 7.99
N PRO A 70 13.91 2.75 8.41
CA PRO A 70 12.76 3.62 8.69
C PRO A 70 12.11 4.18 7.40
N PHE A 71 10.81 4.50 7.48
CA PHE A 71 10.12 5.19 6.39
C PHE A 71 10.49 6.68 6.34
N THR A 72 10.74 7.14 5.12
CA THR A 72 11.15 8.50 4.76
C THR A 72 10.37 8.94 3.52
N LYS A 73 10.45 10.23 3.17
CA LYS A 73 9.88 10.74 1.91
C LYS A 73 10.46 10.08 0.64
N LYS A 74 11.57 9.33 0.75
CA LYS A 74 12.24 8.67 -0.39
C LYS A 74 11.75 7.25 -0.64
N ASN A 75 11.36 6.52 0.41
CA ASN A 75 10.94 5.11 0.32
C ASN A 75 9.47 4.89 0.70
N ALA A 76 8.75 5.94 1.11
CA ALA A 76 7.33 5.85 1.46
C ALA A 76 6.55 7.06 0.96
N ARG A 77 5.24 6.85 0.76
CA ARG A 77 4.27 7.86 0.36
C ARG A 77 3.02 7.75 1.25
N GLN A 78 2.29 8.84 1.47
CA GLN A 78 1.04 8.78 2.22
C GLN A 78 -0.03 7.97 1.47
N ALA A 79 -0.81 7.20 2.23
CA ALA A 79 -1.74 6.21 1.70
C ALA A 79 -2.72 6.74 0.66
N VAL A 80 -3.34 7.86 1.01
CA VAL A 80 -4.37 8.51 0.21
C VAL A 80 -3.87 9.02 -1.15
N TYR A 81 -2.55 9.25 -1.29
CA TYR A 81 -1.92 9.67 -2.56
C TYR A 81 -1.20 8.54 -3.27
N ALA A 82 -0.96 7.41 -2.59
CA ALA A 82 -0.33 6.25 -3.19
C ALA A 82 -1.37 5.41 -3.95
N PHE A 83 -2.55 5.19 -3.38
CA PHE A 83 -3.58 4.40 -4.07
C PHE A 83 -4.17 5.14 -5.26
N SER A 84 -4.22 4.43 -6.38
CA SER A 84 -4.84 4.90 -7.63
C SER A 84 -5.86 3.87 -8.09
N GLY A 85 -7.11 4.28 -8.25
CA GLY A 85 -8.25 3.42 -8.62
C GLY A 85 -9.53 4.24 -8.65
N ASP A 86 -10.64 3.69 -9.16
CA ASP A 86 -11.88 4.47 -9.34
C ASP A 86 -12.39 5.12 -8.05
N VAL A 87 -12.32 4.39 -6.92
CA VAL A 87 -12.67 4.93 -5.60
C VAL A 87 -11.79 6.11 -5.19
N TYR A 88 -10.47 6.02 -5.42
CA TYR A 88 -9.51 7.07 -5.05
C TYR A 88 -9.54 8.26 -6.02
N ARG A 89 -9.87 8.02 -7.30
CA ARG A 89 -10.15 9.08 -8.28
C ARG A 89 -11.41 9.83 -7.94
N GLY A 90 -12.49 9.11 -7.57
CA GLY A 90 -13.74 9.72 -7.13
C GLY A 90 -13.62 10.44 -5.78
N LEU A 91 -12.76 9.96 -4.89
CA LEU A 91 -12.38 10.68 -3.66
C LEU A 91 -11.70 12.01 -3.96
N ASP A 92 -10.95 12.08 -5.07
CA ASP A 92 -10.13 13.22 -5.49
C ASP A 92 -9.35 13.83 -4.32
N ALA A 93 -8.47 13.02 -3.76
CA ALA A 93 -7.70 13.41 -2.58
C ALA A 93 -6.93 14.72 -2.75
N TYR A 94 -6.67 15.15 -3.99
CA TYR A 94 -5.94 16.38 -4.31
C TYR A 94 -6.78 17.65 -4.14
N SER A 95 -8.11 17.59 -4.22
CA SER A 95 -8.99 18.75 -4.02
C SER A 95 -9.53 18.92 -2.60
N ILE A 96 -9.37 17.92 -1.72
CA ILE A 96 -9.89 17.96 -0.33
C ILE A 96 -9.16 19.01 0.52
N ASP A 97 -9.86 19.81 1.33
CA ASP A 97 -9.17 20.77 2.21
C ASP A 97 -8.25 20.09 3.27
N THR A 98 -7.20 20.82 3.67
CA THR A 98 -6.06 20.32 4.47
C THR A 98 -6.46 19.64 5.79
N MET A 99 -7.57 20.04 6.40
CA MET A 99 -8.03 19.51 7.70
C MET A 99 -8.54 18.06 7.66
N ILE A 100 -9.15 17.62 6.56
CA ILE A 100 -9.72 16.26 6.43
C ILE A 100 -8.64 15.22 6.03
N ARG A 101 -7.53 15.66 5.42
CA ARG A 101 -6.43 14.80 4.95
C ARG A 101 -5.72 14.02 6.06
N LEU A 102 -5.70 14.53 7.28
CA LEU A 102 -4.99 13.90 8.41
C LEU A 102 -5.67 12.60 8.91
N ILE A 103 -6.96 12.39 8.62
CA ILE A 103 -7.75 11.26 9.16
C ILE A 103 -7.82 10.08 8.18
N LEU A 104 -7.47 10.27 6.91
CA LEU A 104 -7.43 9.20 5.89
C LEU A 104 -6.21 8.28 5.99
N CYS A 105 -5.34 8.49 6.98
CA CYS A 105 -3.98 7.96 6.99
C CYS A 105 -3.76 6.96 8.15
N LYS A 106 -4.67 5.98 8.30
CA LYS A 106 -4.56 4.91 9.30
C LYS A 106 -4.55 3.49 8.74
N VAL A 107 -4.35 3.32 7.44
CA VAL A 107 -4.41 2.00 6.79
C VAL A 107 -3.08 1.68 6.11
N LEU A 108 -2.26 0.91 6.84
CA LEU A 108 -1.56 -0.31 6.40
C LEU A 108 -1.09 -0.30 4.94
N LEU A 109 -0.03 0.45 4.64
CA LEU A 109 0.19 0.83 3.25
C LEU A 109 0.99 -0.14 2.38
N GLU A 110 1.85 -0.98 2.94
CA GLU A 110 2.70 -1.82 2.06
C GLU A 110 2.48 -3.32 2.21
N LEU A 111 1.83 -3.75 3.31
CA LEU A 111 1.51 -5.17 3.50
C LEU A 111 0.07 -5.55 3.24
N PHE A 112 -0.83 -4.59 3.21
CA PHE A 112 -2.22 -4.89 2.89
C PHE A 112 -2.45 -5.09 1.39
N LEU A 113 -1.56 -4.58 0.52
CA LEU A 113 -1.59 -4.93 -0.90
C LEU A 113 -1.28 -6.42 -1.12
N ASP A 114 -0.32 -6.97 -0.36
CA ASP A 114 -0.04 -8.41 -0.41
C ASP A 114 -1.15 -9.22 0.29
N PHE A 115 -1.76 -8.68 1.35
CA PHE A 115 -2.91 -9.30 2.04
C PHE A 115 -4.21 -9.30 1.21
N MET A 116 -4.48 -8.25 0.42
CA MET A 116 -5.71 -8.15 -0.38
C MET A 116 -5.68 -8.95 -1.66
N VAL A 117 -4.48 -9.21 -2.19
CA VAL A 117 -4.34 -10.13 -3.30
C VAL A 117 -4.63 -11.58 -2.84
N LEU A 118 -4.20 -11.94 -1.62
CA LEU A 118 -4.56 -13.18 -0.91
C LEU A 118 -6.08 -13.36 -0.65
N LEU A 119 -6.82 -12.27 -0.48
CA LEU A 119 -8.28 -12.29 -0.23
C LEU A 119 -9.14 -12.43 -1.48
N SER A 120 -8.57 -12.36 -2.69
CA SER A 120 -9.32 -12.50 -3.94
C SER A 120 -9.85 -13.92 -4.22
N HIS A 121 -9.50 -14.91 -3.39
CA HIS A 121 -9.97 -16.30 -3.48
C HIS A 121 -10.87 -16.72 -2.29
N LEU A 122 -11.33 -15.77 -1.46
CA LEU A 122 -12.16 -16.06 -0.28
C LEU A 122 -13.45 -15.22 -0.19
N ILE A 123 -13.88 -14.62 -1.30
CA ILE A 123 -15.24 -14.10 -1.51
C ILE A 123 -15.67 -14.47 -2.93
#